data_AF-A0A2K2FS90-F1
#
_entry.id   AF-A0A2K2FS90-F1
#
_cell.length_a   1.000
_cell.length_b   1.000
_cell.length_c   1.000
_cell.angle_alpha   90.00
_cell.angle_beta   90.00
_cell.angle_gamma   90.00
#
_symmetry.space_group_name_H-M   'P 1'
#
loop_
_entity.id
_entity.type
_entity.pdbx_description
1 polymer ?
#
loop_
_entity_poly.entity_id
_entity_poly.type
_entity_poly.pdbx_seq_one_letter_code
_entity_poly.pdbx_strand_id
1 'polypeptide(L)'
;MRIGLFAIGITLLLIGCDRLNGVQSHSSMRGPVEISCVNAALGSIPEAGHFVYQTDQHNSVEILPKQRKTRTITHVWTYGEARSYILQINQTADGWDYTNTLSRIGEAISQAEIDRFIPTMRKVNRAIQNKCGLQVADLQAQPIS
;
A
#
# COMPACT_ATOMS: atom_id res chain seq x y z
N MET A 1 24.93 56.61 -6.86
CA MET A 1 24.09 56.62 -5.63
C MET A 1 22.66 56.89 -6.09
N ARG A 2 21.61 56.11 -5.86
CA ARG A 2 21.31 54.94 -5.02
C ARG A 2 20.11 54.23 -5.69
N ILE A 3 20.13 52.89 -5.69
CA ILE A 3 19.05 51.94 -5.29
C ILE A 3 17.63 52.28 -5.81
N GLY A 4 16.93 51.51 -6.62
CA GLY A 4 16.90 50.05 -6.77
C GLY A 4 15.42 49.64 -6.81
N LEU A 5 14.90 49.30 -7.98
CA LEU A 5 13.57 48.69 -8.12
C LEU A 5 13.80 47.19 -8.28
N PHE A 6 13.83 46.49 -7.14
CA PHE A 6 13.78 45.04 -7.14
C PHE A 6 12.38 44.62 -7.63
N ALA A 7 12.32 44.16 -8.87
CA ALA A 7 11.22 43.37 -9.35
C ALA A 7 11.16 42.09 -8.50
N ILE A 8 10.26 42.06 -7.51
CA ILE A 8 9.90 40.82 -6.82
C ILE A 8 9.01 40.05 -7.78
N GLY A 9 9.64 39.29 -8.67
CA GLY A 9 9.00 38.20 -9.36
C GLY A 9 8.58 37.16 -8.32
N ILE A 10 7.31 37.19 -7.93
CA ILE A 10 6.69 36.05 -7.27
C ILE A 10 6.52 34.98 -8.35
N THR A 11 7.60 34.25 -8.62
CA THR A 11 7.50 32.99 -9.35
C THR A 11 6.74 32.05 -8.43
N LEU A 12 5.46 31.78 -8.76
CA LEU A 12 4.71 30.68 -8.20
C LEU A 12 5.52 29.40 -8.40
N LEU A 13 6.21 28.95 -7.35
CA LEU A 13 6.62 27.57 -7.22
C LEU A 13 5.33 26.76 -7.09
N LEU A 14 4.83 26.29 -8.22
CA LEU A 14 3.95 25.13 -8.31
C LEU A 14 4.75 23.96 -7.73
N ILE A 15 4.79 23.86 -6.40
CA ILE A 15 5.08 22.60 -5.73
C ILE A 15 3.85 21.74 -6.06
N GLY A 16 3.89 21.09 -7.21
CA GLY A 16 2.95 20.03 -7.53
C GLY A 16 3.15 18.98 -6.46
N CYS A 17 2.21 18.88 -5.51
CA CYS A 17 2.09 17.68 -4.71
C CYS A 17 1.76 16.57 -5.71
N ASP A 18 2.75 15.81 -6.14
CA ASP A 18 2.53 14.66 -7.02
C ASP A 18 1.49 13.76 -6.35
N ARG A 19 0.38 13.54 -7.04
CA ARG A 19 -0.73 12.73 -6.50
C ARG A 19 -0.38 11.26 -6.62
N LEU A 20 -0.84 10.48 -5.64
CA LEU A 20 -0.84 9.03 -5.74
C LEU A 20 -2.10 8.62 -6.51
N ASN A 21 -1.92 8.01 -7.68
CA ASN A 21 -3.03 7.51 -8.48
C ASN A 21 -3.06 5.99 -8.43
N GLY A 22 -4.24 5.38 -8.34
CA GLY A 22 -4.35 3.93 -8.45
C GLY A 22 -5.61 3.34 -7.84
N VAL A 23 -5.52 2.09 -7.44
CA VAL A 23 -6.61 1.32 -6.83
C VAL A 23 -6.05 0.50 -5.67
N GLN A 24 -6.84 0.36 -4.61
CA GLN A 24 -6.53 -0.52 -3.49
C GLN A 24 -7.75 -1.26 -2.95
N SER A 25 -7.50 -2.35 -2.24
CA SER A 25 -8.40 -2.87 -1.21
C SER A 25 -7.72 -2.71 0.15
N HIS A 26 -8.47 -2.33 1.18
CA HIS A 26 -7.93 -2.04 2.50
C HIS A 26 -8.84 -2.57 3.61
N SER A 27 -8.24 -3.05 4.70
CA SER A 27 -8.95 -3.46 5.92
C SER A 27 -8.04 -3.41 7.14
N SER A 28 -8.58 -3.02 8.29
CA SER A 28 -7.92 -3.16 9.59
C SER A 28 -8.38 -4.43 10.30
N MET A 29 -7.44 -5.16 10.87
CA MET A 29 -7.65 -6.47 11.50
C MET A 29 -7.14 -6.45 12.93
N ARG A 30 -7.86 -7.15 13.82
CA ARG A 30 -7.50 -7.23 15.25
C ARG A 30 -6.67 -8.46 15.61
N GLY A 31 -6.74 -9.52 14.81
CA GLY A 31 -6.01 -10.76 15.03
C GLY A 31 -4.59 -10.72 14.46
N PRO A 32 -3.66 -11.54 14.99
CA PRO A 32 -2.34 -11.68 14.41
C PRO A 32 -2.40 -12.25 13.00
N VAL A 33 -1.48 -11.83 12.14
CA VAL A 33 -1.33 -12.35 10.78
C VAL A 33 -0.11 -13.26 10.71
N GLU A 34 -0.30 -14.51 10.30
CA GLU A 34 0.82 -15.42 10.03
C GLU A 34 1.43 -15.13 8.65
N ILE A 35 2.64 -14.57 8.66
CA ILE A 35 3.39 -14.20 7.44
C ILE A 35 3.67 -15.42 6.55
N SER A 36 3.99 -16.57 7.14
CA SER A 36 4.19 -17.84 6.41
C SER A 36 2.92 -18.28 5.68
N CYS A 37 1.74 -18.08 6.28
CA CYS A 37 0.47 -18.36 5.63
C CYS A 37 0.23 -17.43 4.43
N VAL A 38 0.53 -16.13 4.56
CA VAL A 38 0.40 -15.17 3.45
C VAL A 38 1.32 -15.55 2.28
N ASN A 39 2.57 -15.96 2.57
CA ASN A 39 3.49 -16.50 1.57
C ASN A 39 2.91 -17.73 0.85
N ALA A 40 2.34 -18.67 1.61
CA ALA A 40 1.73 -19.87 1.06
C ALA A 40 0.44 -19.59 0.26
N ALA A 41 -0.30 -18.53 0.59
CA ALA A 41 -1.46 -18.06 -0.16
C ALA A 41 -1.03 -17.46 -1.50
N LEU A 42 -0.09 -16.52 -1.49
CA LEU A 42 0.47 -15.94 -2.72
C LEU A 42 1.06 -17.00 -3.64
N GLY A 43 1.85 -17.93 -3.09
CA GLY A 43 2.46 -19.02 -3.86
C GLY A 43 1.47 -20.01 -4.48
N SER A 44 0.19 -19.98 -4.08
CA SER A 44 -0.86 -20.83 -4.67
C SER A 44 -1.61 -20.21 -5.84
N ILE A 45 -1.26 -18.97 -6.21
CA ILE A 45 -1.95 -18.24 -7.28
C ILE A 45 -0.98 -18.11 -8.46
N PRO A 46 -1.22 -18.82 -9.58
CA PRO A 46 -0.37 -18.72 -10.76
C PRO A 46 -0.19 -17.28 -11.26
N GLU A 47 -1.26 -16.47 -11.23
CA GLU A 47 -1.26 -15.08 -11.67
C GLU A 47 -0.50 -14.13 -10.75
N ALA A 48 -0.23 -14.53 -9.50
CA ALA A 48 0.66 -13.77 -8.63
C ALA A 48 2.13 -13.92 -9.08
N GLY A 49 2.44 -14.98 -9.82
CA GLY A 49 3.78 -15.26 -10.33
C GLY A 49 4.83 -15.40 -9.23
N HIS A 50 6.08 -15.10 -9.59
CA HIS A 50 7.15 -14.97 -8.60
C HIS A 50 6.97 -13.68 -7.80
N PHE A 51 6.70 -13.80 -6.51
CA PHE A 51 6.64 -12.66 -5.59
C PHE A 51 7.97 -12.46 -4.86
N VAL A 52 8.21 -11.22 -4.42
CA VAL A 52 9.31 -10.87 -3.51
C VAL A 52 8.71 -10.38 -2.22
N TYR A 53 9.22 -10.92 -1.11
CA TYR A 53 8.85 -10.51 0.24
C TYR A 53 9.95 -9.63 0.84
N GLN A 54 9.55 -8.50 1.42
CA GLN A 54 10.41 -7.58 2.15
C GLN A 54 9.75 -7.21 3.47
N THR A 55 10.57 -6.87 4.46
CA THR A 55 10.09 -6.37 5.74
C THR A 55 10.92 -5.18 6.18
N ASP A 56 10.25 -4.20 6.76
CA ASP A 56 10.86 -3.02 7.37
C ASP A 56 10.29 -2.80 8.77
N GLN A 57 11.07 -2.16 9.64
CA GLN A 57 10.67 -1.86 11.00
C GLN A 57 10.87 -0.37 11.30
N HIS A 58 9.79 0.29 11.67
CA HIS A 58 9.79 1.67 12.11
C HIS A 58 9.44 1.78 13.60
N ASN A 59 10.28 2.48 14.37
CA ASN A 59 9.98 2.80 15.76
C ASN A 59 9.64 4.29 15.86
N SER A 60 8.53 4.64 16.51
CA SER A 60 8.11 6.02 16.70
C SER A 60 7.55 6.25 18.12
N VAL A 61 7.26 7.51 18.44
CA VAL A 61 6.63 7.90 19.70
C VAL A 61 5.28 8.53 19.37
N GLU A 62 4.21 7.88 19.81
CA GLU A 62 2.85 8.38 19.73
C GLU A 62 2.63 9.37 20.87
N ILE A 63 2.67 10.68 20.57
CA ILE A 63 2.53 11.74 21.58
C ILE A 63 1.07 11.87 22.04
N LEU A 64 0.10 11.67 21.16
CA LEU A 64 -1.33 11.66 21.47
C LEU A 64 -2.03 10.54 20.67
N PRO A 65 -3.03 9.86 21.25
CA PRO A 65 -3.56 10.03 22.61
C PRO A 65 -2.80 9.28 23.73
N LYS A 66 -1.91 8.32 23.41
CA LYS A 66 -1.44 7.34 24.40
C LYS A 66 -0.05 7.59 25.02
N GLN A 67 0.73 8.57 24.54
CA GLN A 67 2.09 8.86 25.05
C GLN A 67 2.98 7.61 25.16
N ARG A 68 3.08 6.81 24.09
CA ARG A 68 3.79 5.52 24.11
C ARG A 68 4.80 5.39 22.97
N LYS A 69 5.81 4.56 23.19
CA LYS A 69 6.67 4.07 22.10
C LYS A 69 5.87 3.06 21.29
N THR A 70 5.79 3.27 19.99
CA THR A 70 5.14 2.34 19.06
C THR A 70 6.20 1.74 18.14
N ARG A 71 5.96 0.49 17.76
CA ARG A 71 6.72 -0.19 16.73
C ARG A 71 5.73 -0.61 15.66
N THR A 72 6.05 -0.25 14.41
CA THR A 72 5.35 -0.74 13.24
C THR A 72 6.30 -1.65 12.47
N ILE A 73 5.85 -2.86 12.15
CA ILE A 73 6.55 -3.77 11.26
C ILE A 73 5.75 -3.81 9.97
N THR A 74 6.37 -3.40 8.86
CA THR A 74 5.75 -3.40 7.54
C THR A 74 6.20 -4.65 6.79
N HIS A 75 5.24 -5.43 6.32
CA HIS A 75 5.44 -6.61 5.48
C HIS A 75 4.97 -6.27 4.08
N VAL A 76 5.85 -6.39 3.07
CA VAL A 76 5.56 -6.02 1.69
C VAL A 76 5.80 -7.21 0.78
N TRP A 77 4.84 -7.48 -0.08
CA TRP A 77 4.95 -8.43 -1.17
C TRP A 77 4.73 -7.71 -2.49
N THR A 78 5.75 -7.70 -3.34
CA THR A 78 5.59 -7.27 -4.73
C THR A 78 5.31 -8.49 -5.60
N TYR A 79 4.22 -8.47 -6.36
CA TYR A 79 3.76 -9.62 -7.14
C TYR A 79 3.16 -9.20 -8.49
N GLY A 80 2.74 -10.18 -9.29
CA GLY A 80 2.15 -9.96 -10.61
C GLY A 80 3.19 -9.65 -11.69
N GLU A 81 2.70 -9.32 -12.89
CA GLU A 81 3.55 -9.00 -14.04
C GLU A 81 4.47 -7.81 -13.71
N ALA A 82 5.77 -7.97 -14.00
CA ALA A 82 6.81 -6.99 -13.68
C ALA A 82 6.88 -6.55 -12.19
N ARG A 83 6.27 -7.31 -11.26
CA ARG A 83 6.18 -6.99 -9.83
C ARG A 83 5.50 -5.64 -9.56
N SER A 84 4.51 -5.32 -10.38
CA SER A 84 3.80 -4.03 -10.36
C SER A 84 2.70 -3.93 -9.29
N TYR A 85 2.33 -5.04 -8.64
CA TYR A 85 1.30 -5.07 -7.61
C TYR A 85 1.91 -5.21 -6.23
N ILE A 86 1.30 -4.55 -5.23
CA ILE A 86 1.81 -4.49 -3.87
C ILE A 86 0.75 -5.00 -2.92
N LEU A 87 1.05 -6.08 -2.21
CA LEU A 87 0.37 -6.43 -0.98
C LEU A 87 1.22 -5.93 0.18
N GLN A 88 0.63 -5.15 1.08
CA GLN A 88 1.26 -4.62 2.27
C GLN A 88 0.43 -4.99 3.49
N ILE A 89 1.09 -5.46 4.54
CA ILE A 89 0.46 -5.65 5.85
C ILE A 89 1.33 -4.96 6.91
N ASN A 90 0.77 -3.97 7.59
CA ASN A 90 1.44 -3.27 8.68
C ASN A 90 1.00 -3.86 10.03
N GLN A 91 1.93 -4.44 10.77
CA GLN A 91 1.73 -4.73 12.19
C GLN A 91 1.92 -3.44 12.97
N THR A 92 0.85 -2.90 13.55
CA THR A 92 0.88 -1.69 14.36
C THR A 92 0.70 -2.03 15.84
N ALA A 93 0.82 -1.02 16.71
CA ALA A 93 0.56 -1.18 18.14
C ALA A 93 -0.93 -1.47 18.46
N ASP A 94 -1.85 -1.22 17.51
CA ASP A 94 -3.29 -1.34 17.72
C ASP A 94 -3.94 -2.45 16.88
N GLY A 95 -3.18 -3.11 16.01
CA GLY A 95 -3.67 -4.20 15.18
C GLY A 95 -2.83 -4.40 13.93
N TRP A 96 -3.48 -4.79 12.85
CA TRP A 96 -2.86 -5.06 11.57
C TRP A 96 -3.62 -4.35 10.45
N ASP A 97 -2.92 -3.61 9.60
CA ASP A 97 -3.53 -2.96 8.45
C ASP A 97 -3.14 -3.67 7.17
N TYR A 98 -4.14 -4.21 6.47
CA TYR A 98 -4.00 -4.87 5.18
C TYR A 98 -4.26 -3.88 4.06
N THR A 99 -3.39 -3.85 3.06
CA THR A 99 -3.58 -3.11 1.81
C THR A 99 -3.10 -3.95 0.64
N ASN A 100 -3.93 -4.10 -0.39
CA ASN A 100 -3.52 -4.68 -1.66
C ASN A 100 -3.80 -3.69 -2.78
N THR A 101 -2.75 -3.22 -3.47
CA THR A 101 -2.78 -2.03 -4.31
C THR A 101 -1.96 -2.16 -5.59
N LEU A 102 -2.42 -1.42 -6.60
CA LEU A 102 -1.66 -0.96 -7.74
C LEU A 102 -1.73 0.57 -7.70
N SER A 103 -0.60 1.25 -7.49
CA SER A 103 -0.54 2.71 -7.43
C SER A 103 0.78 3.27 -7.95
N ARG A 104 0.75 4.52 -8.42
CA ARG A 104 1.90 5.26 -8.97
C ARG A 104 1.80 6.74 -8.60
N ILE A 105 2.94 7.35 -8.32
CA ILE A 105 3.04 8.79 -8.07
C ILE A 105 3.09 9.54 -9.40
N GLY A 106 2.36 10.66 -9.48
CA GLY A 106 2.37 11.59 -10.61
C GLY A 106 1.48 11.12 -11.77
N GLU A 107 1.85 10.01 -12.40
CA GLU A 107 1.11 9.47 -13.54
C GLU A 107 -0.16 8.74 -13.13
N ALA A 108 -1.25 8.97 -13.87
CA ALA A 108 -2.47 8.19 -13.74
C ALA A 108 -2.23 6.77 -14.24
N ILE A 109 -2.78 5.79 -13.51
CA ILE A 109 -2.79 4.40 -13.94
C ILE A 109 -3.86 4.22 -15.01
N SER A 110 -3.51 3.57 -16.12
CA SER A 110 -4.46 3.36 -17.21
C SER A 110 -5.59 2.42 -16.78
N GLN A 111 -6.79 2.62 -17.33
CA GLN A 111 -7.92 1.74 -17.06
C GLN A 111 -7.60 0.27 -17.40
N ALA A 112 -6.82 0.03 -18.46
CA ALA A 112 -6.39 -1.31 -18.84
C ALA A 112 -5.46 -1.98 -17.81
N GLU A 113 -4.63 -1.21 -17.09
CA GLU A 113 -3.85 -1.73 -15.97
C GLU A 113 -4.77 -2.07 -14.78
N ILE A 114 -5.75 -1.21 -14.48
CA ILE A 114 -6.74 -1.43 -13.42
C ILE A 114 -7.57 -2.69 -13.69
N ASP A 115 -8.05 -2.86 -14.92
CA ASP A 115 -8.90 -4.00 -15.33
C ASP A 115 -8.14 -5.33 -15.27
N ARG A 116 -6.81 -5.31 -15.48
CA ARG A 116 -5.95 -6.49 -15.27
C ARG A 116 -5.66 -6.75 -13.80
N PHE A 117 -5.51 -5.70 -13.01
CA PHE A 117 -5.16 -5.80 -11.59
C PHE A 117 -6.32 -6.33 -10.74
N ILE A 118 -7.53 -5.77 -10.87
CA ILE A 118 -8.65 -6.06 -9.97
C ILE A 118 -8.97 -7.57 -9.87
N PRO A 119 -9.04 -8.35 -10.98
CA PRO A 119 -9.26 -9.79 -10.90
C PRO A 119 -8.15 -10.52 -10.12
N THR A 120 -6.90 -10.13 -10.33
CA THR A 120 -5.73 -10.72 -9.65
C THR A 120 -5.75 -10.39 -8.16
N MET A 121 -6.00 -9.12 -7.81
CA MET A 121 -6.18 -8.67 -6.43
C MET A 121 -7.26 -9.50 -5.71
N ARG A 122 -8.43 -9.69 -6.33
CA ARG A 122 -9.51 -10.50 -5.76
C ARG A 122 -9.11 -11.97 -5.52
N LYS A 123 -8.35 -12.57 -6.44
CA LYS A 123 -7.80 -13.93 -6.27
C LYS A 123 -6.84 -14.01 -5.08
N VAL A 124 -5.94 -13.03 -4.97
CA VAL A 124 -4.99 -12.90 -3.84
C VAL A 124 -5.73 -12.78 -2.52
N ASN A 125 -6.65 -11.84 -2.43
CA ASN A 125 -7.43 -11.62 -1.22
C ASN A 125 -8.22 -12.89 -0.83
N ARG A 126 -8.85 -13.56 -1.80
CA ARG A 126 -9.59 -14.81 -1.55
C ARG A 126 -8.70 -15.94 -1.08
N ALA A 127 -7.52 -16.13 -1.67
CA ALA A 127 -6.59 -17.16 -1.22
C ALA A 127 -6.10 -16.89 0.21
N ILE A 128 -5.81 -15.62 0.53
CA ILE A 128 -5.40 -15.21 1.88
C ILE A 128 -6.53 -15.47 2.87
N GLN A 129 -7.78 -15.16 2.54
CA GLN A 129 -8.92 -15.49 3.39
C GLN A 129 -9.04 -17.01 3.60
N ASN A 130 -9.02 -17.77 2.52
CA ASN A 130 -9.22 -19.22 2.58
C ASN A 130 -8.12 -19.94 3.36
N LYS A 131 -6.86 -19.49 3.24
CA LYS A 131 -5.72 -20.13 3.90
C LYS A 131 -5.45 -19.58 5.29
N CYS A 132 -5.62 -18.28 5.49
CA CYS A 132 -5.17 -17.57 6.70
C CYS A 132 -6.33 -17.07 7.57
N GLY A 133 -7.58 -17.30 7.16
CA GLY A 133 -8.77 -16.89 7.92
C GLY A 133 -9.02 -15.38 7.96
N LEU A 134 -8.25 -14.58 7.20
CA LEU A 134 -8.38 -13.13 7.18
C LEU A 134 -9.59 -12.70 6.36
N GLN A 135 -10.47 -11.88 6.92
CA GLN A 135 -11.70 -11.41 6.26
C GLN A 135 -11.39 -10.32 5.24
N VAL A 136 -10.78 -10.70 4.10
CA VAL A 136 -10.30 -9.78 3.07
C VAL A 136 -10.82 -10.09 1.66
N ALA A 137 -11.51 -11.22 1.45
CA ALA A 137 -11.91 -11.66 0.11
C ALA A 137 -12.91 -10.73 -0.58
N ASP A 138 -13.80 -10.10 0.20
CA ASP A 138 -14.90 -9.27 -0.29
C ASP A 138 -14.62 -7.77 -0.21
N LEU A 139 -13.35 -7.40 0.04
CA LEU A 139 -12.95 -6.00 0.04
C LEU A 139 -13.14 -5.38 -1.34
N GLN A 140 -13.75 -4.19 -1.36
CA GLN A 140 -13.95 -3.45 -2.59
C GLN A 140 -12.64 -2.84 -3.08
N ALA A 141 -12.52 -2.76 -4.41
CA ALA A 141 -11.50 -1.98 -5.07
C ALA A 141 -11.89 -0.50 -4.98
N GLN A 142 -11.10 0.31 -4.30
CA GLN A 142 -11.31 1.73 -4.08
C GLN A 142 -10.25 2.52 -4.86
N PRO A 143 -10.62 3.62 -5.53
CA PRO A 143 -9.66 4.49 -6.19
C PRO A 143 -8.79 5.22 -5.15
N ILE A 144 -7.56 5.51 -5.56
CA ILE A 144 -6.61 6.38 -4.86
C ILE A 144 -6.37 7.59 -5.77
N SER A 145 -6.51 8.81 -5.22
CA SER A 145 -6.26 10.10 -5.88
C SER A 145 -5.73 11.14 -4.91
#